data_AF-A0A160NW95-F1
#
_entry.id   AF-A0A160NW95-F1
#
_cell.length_a   1.000
_cell.length_b   1.000
_cell.length_c   1.000
_cell.angle_alpha   90.00
_cell.angle_beta   90.00
_cell.angle_gamma   90.00
#
_symmetry.space_group_name_H-M   'P 1'
#
loop_
_entity.id
_entity.type
_entity.pdbx_description
1 polymer ?
#
loop_
_entity_poly.entity_id
_entity_poly.type
_entity_poly.pdbx_seq_one_letter_code
_entity_poly.pdbx_strand_id
1 'polypeptide(L)' 'MTGAARDKLAADLKKKYDSGASIRALAEETGRSYGFVHRMLSESGVTLRGRGGATRGKKAASA' A
#
# COMPACT_ATOMS: atom_id res chain seq x y z
N MET A 1 0.32 -7.39 17.33
CA MET A 1 0.77 -8.18 16.16
C MET A 1 2.29 -8.26 16.19
N THR A 2 2.84 -9.46 16.31
CA THR A 2 4.28 -9.73 16.29
C THR A 2 4.86 -9.48 14.89
N GLY A 3 6.13 -9.07 14.81
CA GLY A 3 6.80 -8.70 13.55
C GLY A 3 6.67 -9.76 12.45
N ALA A 4 6.89 -11.03 12.79
CA ALA A 4 6.85 -12.13 11.82
C ALA A 4 5.51 -12.28 11.07
N ALA A 5 4.38 -11.97 11.71
CA ALA A 5 3.07 -12.00 11.05
C ALA A 5 2.92 -10.84 10.05
N ARG A 6 3.52 -9.69 10.37
CA ARG A 6 3.57 -8.54 9.46
C ARG A 6 4.46 -8.83 8.26
N ASP A 7 5.62 -9.45 8.44
CA ASP A 7 6.53 -9.79 7.34
C ASP A 7 5.89 -10.74 6.33
N LYS A 8 5.20 -11.79 6.80
CA LYS A 8 4.44 -12.70 5.92
C LYS A 8 3.37 -11.96 5.13
N LEU A 9 2.63 -11.08 5.79
CA LEU A 9 1.54 -10.32 5.19
C LEU A 9 2.08 -9.29 4.18
N ALA A 10 3.20 -8.65 4.49
CA ALA A 10 3.91 -7.75 3.59
C ALA A 10 4.40 -8.46 2.33
N ALA A 11 4.95 -9.66 2.47
CA ALA A 11 5.38 -10.48 1.34
C ALA A 11 4.21 -10.91 0.43
N ASP A 12 3.06 -11.27 1.01
CA ASP A 12 1.84 -11.59 0.25
C ASP A 12 1.31 -10.37 -0.52
N LEU A 13 1.18 -9.24 0.17
CA LEU A 13 0.75 -7.97 -0.41
C LEU A 13 1.68 -7.53 -1.55
N LYS A 14 3.00 -7.70 -1.38
CA LYS A 14 4.00 -7.39 -2.40
C LYS A 14 3.80 -8.24 -3.65
N LYS A 15 3.61 -9.55 -3.52
CA LYS A 15 3.37 -10.45 -4.67
C LYS A 15 2.13 -10.07 -5.46
N LYS A 16 1.02 -9.80 -4.76
CA LYS A 16 -0.23 -9.38 -5.40
C LYS A 16 -0.10 -8.00 -6.05
N TYR A 17 0.58 -7.06 -5.39
CA TYR A 17 0.87 -5.75 -5.95
C TYR A 17 1.71 -5.83 -7.23
N ASP A 18 2.75 -6.68 -7.22
CA ASP A 18 3.62 -6.95 -8.36
C ASP A 18 2.84 -7.60 -9.53
N SER A 19 1.86 -8.45 -9.21
CA SER A 19 0.92 -9.02 -10.18
C SER A 19 -0.05 -7.98 -10.80
N GLY A 20 0.01 -6.71 -10.37
CA GLY A 20 -0.81 -5.62 -10.88
C GLY A 20 -2.01 -5.24 -10.01
N ALA A 21 -2.19 -5.86 -8.84
CA ALA A 21 -3.25 -5.47 -7.93
C ALA A 21 -3.01 -4.07 -7.35
N SER A 22 -4.08 -3.28 -7.24
CA SER A 22 -4.00 -1.97 -6.61
C SER A 22 -4.01 -2.09 -5.09
N ILE A 23 -3.37 -1.14 -4.38
CA ILE A 23 -3.39 -1.08 -2.90
C ILE A 23 -4.82 -1.13 -2.34
N ARG A 24 -5.79 -0.57 -3.07
CA ARG A 24 -7.21 -0.61 -2.70
C ARG A 24 -7.79 -2.02 -2.78
N ALA A 25 -7.54 -2.74 -3.88
CA ALA A 25 -7.96 -4.13 -4.01
C ALA A 25 -7.34 -5.01 -2.92
N LEU A 26 -6.05 -4.80 -2.62
CA LEU A 26 -5.37 -5.51 -1.55
C LEU A 26 -5.95 -5.22 -0.16
N ALA A 27 -6.36 -3.98 0.10
CA ALA A 27 -7.01 -3.58 1.34
C ALA A 27 -8.36 -4.29 1.52
N GLU A 28 -9.20 -4.27 0.48
CA GLU A 28 -10.50 -4.96 0.47
C GLU A 28 -10.33 -6.48 0.62
N GLU A 29 -9.40 -7.07 -0.13
CA GLU A 29 -9.15 -8.52 -0.12
C GLU A 29 -8.60 -9.01 1.22
N THR A 30 -7.75 -8.21 1.88
CA THR A 30 -7.21 -8.56 3.20
C THR A 30 -8.10 -8.10 4.36
N GLY A 31 -9.19 -7.38 4.10
CA GLY A 31 -10.03 -6.76 5.12
C GLY A 31 -9.25 -5.76 5.99
N ARG A 32 -8.24 -5.09 5.42
CA ARG A 32 -7.36 -4.14 6.11
C ARG A 32 -7.57 -2.74 5.57
N SER A 33 -7.25 -1.75 6.38
CA SER A 33 -7.30 -0.35 5.93
C SER A 33 -6.23 -0.06 4.87
N TYR A 34 -6.55 0.81 3.91
CA TYR A 34 -5.60 1.29 2.89
C TYR A 34 -4.28 1.78 3.50
N GLY A 35 -4.32 2.56 4.58
CA GLY A 35 -3.12 3.06 5.25
C GLY A 35 -2.26 1.96 5.85
N PHE A 36 -2.87 0.85 6.30
CA PHE A 36 -2.14 -0.31 6.80
C PHE A 36 -1.40 -1.03 5.66
N VAL A 37 -2.09 -1.29 4.55
CA VAL A 37 -1.50 -1.90 3.35
C VAL A 37 -0.42 -1.00 2.75
N HIS A 38 -0.67 0.31 2.66
CA HIS A 38 0.31 1.29 2.17
C HIS A 38 1.57 1.30 3.03
N ARG A 39 1.43 1.32 4.36
CA ARG A 39 2.57 1.27 5.28
C ARG A 39 3.33 -0.05 5.15
N MET A 40 2.62 -1.17 5.05
CA MET A 40 3.22 -2.50 4.87
C MET A 40 3.98 -2.64 3.54
N LEU A 41 3.44 -2.11 2.45
CA LEU A 41 4.13 -2.07 1.14
C LEU A 41 5.34 -1.13 1.17
N SER A 42 5.24 0.00 1.88
CA SER A 42 6.36 0.93 2.06
C SER A 42 7.47 0.34 2.93
N GLU A 43 7.13 -0.38 3.99
CA GLU A 43 8.09 -1.06 4.87
C GLU A 43 8.76 -2.26 4.19
N SER A 44 8.05 -2.95 3.28
CA SER A 44 8.61 -4.04 2.46
C SER A 44 9.44 -3.58 1.26
N GLY A 45 9.71 -2.28 1.15
CA GLY A 45 10.54 -1.68 0.11
C GLY A 45 9.95 -1.84 -1.29
N VAL A 46 8.62 -1.95 -1.40
CA VAL A 46 7.95 -1.97 -2.71
C VAL A 46 7.94 -0.57 -3.27
N THR A 47 8.42 -0.42 -4.50
CA THR A 47 8.25 0.82 -5.26
C THR A 47 6.78 0.97 -5.57
N LEU A 48 6.08 1.74 -4.72
CA LEU A 48 4.70 2.12 -4.97
C LEU A 48 4.67 2.86 -6.30
N ARG A 49 4.09 2.21 -7.32
CA ARG A 49 3.77 2.81 -8.60
C ARG A 49 2.95 4.05 -8.27
N GLY A 50 3.57 5.21 -8.48
CA GLY A 50 2.88 6.48 -8.36
C GLY A 50 1.62 6.38 -9.19
N ARG A 51 0.49 6.75 -8.60
CA ARG A 51 -0.80 6.82 -9.30
C ARG A 51 -0.53 7.61 -10.58
N GLY A 52 -0.52 6.93 -11.73
CA GLY A 52 -0.06 7.52 -12.99
C GLY A 52 -0.85 8.80 -13.26
N GLY A 53 -0.17 9.94 -13.26
CA GLY A 53 -0.67 11.22 -13.77
C GLY A 53 -1.55 12.05 -12.81
N ALA A 54 -1.12 13.29 -12.58
CA ALA A 54 -1.97 14.49 -12.42
C ALA A 54 -2.86 14.71 -11.18
N THR A 55 -2.62 14.10 -10.00
CA THR A 55 -3.31 14.51 -8.75
C THR A 55 -2.42 15.21 -7.71
N ARG A 56 -1.37 15.90 -8.15
CA ARG A 56 -0.79 17.02 -7.39
C ARG A 56 -1.23 18.34 -8.01
N GLY A 57 -2.54 18.51 -8.12
CA GLY A 57 -3.12 19.84 -8.03
C GLY A 57 -2.74 20.43 -6.66
N LYS A 58 -2.28 21.67 -6.69
CA LYS A 58 -1.87 22.55 -5.60
C LYS A 58 -2.71 22.43 -4.31
N LYS A 59 -2.07 22.88 -3.21
CA LYS A 59 -2.61 23.29 -1.88
C LYS A 59 -2.35 22.23 -0.79
N ALA A 60 -1.41 22.35 0.14
CA ALA A 60 -0.87 23.53 0.83
C ALA A 60 -1.98 24.48 1.31
N ALA A 61 -2.76 24.06 2.30
CA ALA A 61 -3.32 24.90 3.37
C ALA A 61 -4.33 24.07 4.18
N SER A 62 -3.88 23.57 5.33
CA SER A 62 -4.75 23.43 6.50
C SER A 62 -4.92 24.83 7.10
N ALA A 63 -6.16 25.31 7.16
CA ALA A 63 -6.63 26.40 8.00
C ALA A 63 -7.84 25.88 8.75
#